data_AF-A0A8C9EBX8-F1
#
_entry.id   AF-A0A8C9EBX8-F1
#
_cell.length_a   1.000
_cell.length_b   1.000
_cell.length_c   1.000
_cell.angle_alpha   90.00
_cell.angle_beta   90.00
_cell.angle_gamma   90.00
#
_symmetry.space_group_name_H-M   'P 1'
#
loop_
_entity.id
_entity.type
_entity.pdbx_description
1 polymer ?
#
loop_
_entity_poly.entity_id
_entity_poly.type
_entity_poly.pdbx_seq_one_letter_code
_entity_poly.pdbx_strand_id
1 'polypeptide(L)'
;MTYLTVSRAAASGAGGRGCGARGGKAEDKECLPVTKLGLLVKDMKIKSLEEICLSSLPIKESEIIDFFLGASLKDEVLKTMPVQKQTRAGQRTRFKAFVAIRDYNGHVG
;
A
#
# COMPACT_ATOMS: atom_id res chain seq x y z
N MET A 1 -19.65 2.05 -6.03
CA MET A 1 -18.25 1.97 -6.50
C MET A 1 -17.49 3.15 -5.91
N THR A 2 -17.01 3.00 -4.68
CA THR A 2 -16.38 4.07 -3.91
C THR A 2 -14.87 3.92 -4.05
N TYR A 3 -14.24 4.80 -4.84
CA TYR A 3 -12.80 4.79 -5.06
C TYR A 3 -12.07 5.28 -3.80
N LEU A 4 -11.38 4.39 -3.08
CA LEU A 4 -10.49 4.79 -1.99
C LEU A 4 -9.09 5.04 -2.57
N THR A 5 -8.85 6.22 -3.13
CA THR A 5 -7.52 6.62 -3.62
C THR A 5 -6.60 6.91 -2.42
N VAL A 6 -5.75 5.95 -2.04
CA VAL A 6 -4.69 6.20 -1.05
C VAL A 6 -3.48 6.81 -1.75
N SER A 7 -3.49 8.13 -1.91
CA SER A 7 -2.36 8.87 -2.47
C SER A 7 -1.24 9.03 -1.43
N ARG A 8 -0.24 8.12 -1.43
CA ARG A 8 1.04 8.33 -0.72
C ARG A 8 1.90 9.32 -1.50
N ALA A 9 2.07 10.53 -0.96
CA ALA A 9 2.94 11.56 -1.51
C ALA A 9 4.41 11.30 -1.13
N ALA A 10 5.16 10.59 -1.98
CA ALA A 10 6.60 10.42 -1.81
C ALA A 10 7.34 11.75 -2.01
N ALA A 11 8.26 12.08 -1.10
CA ALA A 11 8.96 13.35 -1.03
C ALA A 11 10.43 13.27 -1.45
N SER A 12 10.73 13.08 -2.74
CA SER A 12 12.12 13.18 -3.18
C SER A 12 12.64 14.63 -3.08
N GLY A 13 13.70 14.81 -2.32
CA GLY A 13 14.59 15.98 -2.36
C GLY A 13 15.94 15.50 -2.87
N ALA A 14 16.52 16.21 -3.84
CA ALA A 14 17.81 15.89 -4.42
C ALA A 14 18.95 16.44 -3.55
N GLY A 15 19.90 15.58 -3.22
CA GLY A 15 21.19 15.91 -2.61
C GLY A 15 22.11 14.71 -2.82
N GLY A 16 23.16 14.88 -3.60
CA GLY A 16 24.03 13.79 -4.06
C GLY A 16 25.00 13.25 -3.00
N ARG A 17 25.77 12.25 -3.47
CA ARG A 17 26.93 11.54 -2.88
C ARG A 17 26.62 10.22 -2.18
N GLY A 18 27.04 9.14 -2.85
CA GLY A 18 27.83 8.07 -2.24
C GLY A 18 27.11 7.06 -1.35
N CYS A 19 27.44 5.79 -1.63
CA CYS A 19 27.50 4.62 -0.74
C CYS A 19 26.28 4.23 0.10
N GLY A 20 25.87 2.97 -0.09
CA GLY A 20 25.18 2.21 0.94
C GLY A 20 24.05 1.36 0.37
N ALA A 21 24.36 0.10 0.06
CA ALA A 21 23.36 -0.94 -0.04
C ALA A 21 22.44 -0.90 1.19
N ARG A 22 21.20 -0.48 1.00
CA ARG A 22 20.10 -0.71 1.94
C ARG A 22 18.87 -1.19 1.18
N GLY A 23 19.08 -2.23 0.38
CA GLY A 23 18.05 -3.24 0.17
C GLY A 23 17.91 -4.04 1.45
N GLY A 24 17.42 -3.40 2.51
CA GLY A 24 16.93 -4.13 3.66
C GLY A 24 15.68 -4.85 3.17
N LYS A 25 15.80 -6.15 2.90
CA LYS A 25 14.65 -7.04 3.07
C LYS A 25 14.16 -6.72 4.48
N ALA A 26 13.02 -6.04 4.56
CA ALA A 26 12.31 -5.94 5.81
C ALA A 26 11.93 -7.38 6.14
N GLU A 27 12.81 -8.02 6.90
CA GLU A 27 12.52 -9.19 7.70
C GLU A 27 11.12 -9.01 8.26
N ASP A 28 10.27 -9.98 7.92
CA ASP A 28 8.84 -10.02 8.21
C ASP A 28 8.67 -9.87 9.72
N LYS A 29 8.60 -8.61 10.17
CA LYS A 29 8.21 -8.29 11.52
C LYS A 29 6.81 -8.82 11.63
N GLU A 30 6.64 -9.77 12.54
CA GLU A 30 5.35 -10.27 12.93
C GLU A 30 4.58 -9.08 13.53
N CYS A 31 3.91 -8.34 12.67
CA CYS A 31 3.20 -7.14 13.04
C CYS A 31 2.01 -7.57 13.88
N LEU A 32 1.98 -7.11 15.12
CA LEU A 32 0.80 -7.24 15.96
C LEU A 32 -0.28 -6.30 15.40
N PRO A 33 -1.51 -6.79 15.22
CA PRO A 33 -2.55 -5.97 14.63
C PRO A 33 -2.84 -4.81 15.59
N VAL A 34 -2.87 -3.60 15.06
CA VAL A 34 -3.12 -2.37 15.83
C VAL A 34 -4.61 -2.05 15.80
N THR A 35 -5.32 -2.49 14.75
CA THR A 35 -6.76 -2.26 14.60
C THR A 35 -7.60 -3.36 15.24
N LYS A 36 -8.81 -2.97 15.70
CA LYS A 36 -9.83 -3.94 16.16
C LYS A 36 -10.16 -4.97 15.09
N LEU A 37 -10.17 -4.56 13.82
CA LEU A 37 -10.44 -5.45 12.70
C LEU A 37 -9.30 -6.45 12.51
N GLY A 38 -8.04 -5.99 12.57
CA GLY A 38 -6.88 -6.88 12.53
C GLY A 38 -6.90 -7.93 13.66
N LEU A 39 -7.31 -7.55 14.88
CA LEU A 39 -7.52 -8.52 15.97
C LEU A 39 -8.61 -9.53 15.62
N LEU A 40 -9.77 -9.09 15.09
CA LEU A 40 -10.86 -10.00 14.71
C LEU A 40 -10.47 -10.98 13.59
N VAL A 41 -9.63 -10.52 12.65
CA VAL A 41 -9.09 -11.36 11.57
C VAL A 41 -8.10 -12.38 12.14
N LYS A 42 -7.19 -11.97 13.04
CA LYS A 42 -6.27 -12.89 13.71
C LYS A 42 -6.98 -13.91 14.61
N ASP A 43 -8.06 -13.49 15.27
CA ASP A 43 -8.94 -14.35 16.07
C ASP A 43 -9.80 -15.32 15.21
N MET A 44 -9.67 -15.30 13.88
CA MET A 44 -10.45 -16.09 12.92
C MET A 44 -11.97 -15.92 13.04
N LYS A 45 -12.43 -14.78 13.56
CA LYS A 45 -13.87 -14.45 13.66
C LYS A 45 -14.45 -14.01 12.33
N ILE A 46 -13.61 -13.44 11.47
CA ILE A 46 -13.95 -13.02 10.11
C ILE A 46 -13.22 -13.95 9.15
N LYS A 47 -13.96 -14.62 8.27
CA LYS A 47 -13.43 -15.69 7.42
C LYS A 47 -13.16 -15.24 5.99
N SER A 48 -13.76 -14.13 5.56
CA SER A 48 -13.69 -13.65 4.18
C SER A 48 -13.57 -12.13 4.10
N LEU A 49 -13.00 -11.64 3.00
CA LEU A 49 -13.00 -10.20 2.68
C LEU A 49 -14.41 -9.66 2.41
N GLU A 50 -15.31 -10.52 1.93
CA GLU A 50 -16.71 -10.16 1.67
C GLU A 50 -17.44 -9.76 2.96
N GLU A 51 -17.23 -10.49 4.06
CA GLU A 51 -17.76 -10.15 5.38
C GLU A 51 -17.29 -8.76 5.86
N ILE A 52 -16.05 -8.39 5.55
CA ILE A 52 -15.50 -7.07 5.87
C ILE A 52 -16.19 -6.00 5.04
N CYS A 53 -16.37 -6.25 3.74
CA CYS A 53 -17.08 -5.34 2.85
C CYS A 53 -18.56 -5.17 3.27
N LEU A 54 -19.23 -6.24 3.68
CA LEU A 54 -20.62 -6.20 4.16
C LEU A 54 -20.75 -5.41 5.48
N SER A 55 -19.82 -5.60 6.41
CA SER A 55 -19.78 -4.88 7.68
C SER A 55 -19.33 -3.41 7.56
N SER A 56 -18.96 -2.97 6.35
CA SER A 56 -18.52 -1.60 6.07
C SER A 56 -17.37 -1.11 6.97
N LEU A 57 -16.55 -2.04 7.47
CA LEU A 57 -15.42 -1.72 8.33
C LEU A 57 -14.24 -1.25 7.48
N PRO A 58 -13.62 -0.09 7.79
CA PRO A 58 -12.52 0.44 7.00
C PRO A 58 -11.25 -0.39 7.19
N ILE A 59 -10.70 -0.90 6.08
CA ILE A 59 -9.42 -1.60 6.05
C ILE A 59 -8.29 -0.56 6.07
N LYS A 60 -7.46 -0.58 7.11
CA LYS A 60 -6.32 0.35 7.28
C LYS A 60 -4.96 -0.34 7.30
N GLU A 61 -4.93 -1.65 7.52
CA GLU A 61 -3.71 -2.47 7.59
C GLU A 61 -3.63 -3.32 6.31
N SER A 62 -2.49 -3.29 5.63
CA SER A 62 -2.27 -4.10 4.41
C SER A 62 -2.20 -5.59 4.73
N GLU A 63 -1.73 -5.94 5.93
CA GLU A 63 -1.58 -7.31 6.41
C GLU A 63 -2.88 -8.12 6.37
N ILE A 64 -4.03 -7.44 6.48
CA ILE A 64 -5.34 -8.09 6.36
C ILE A 64 -5.53 -8.63 4.93
N ILE A 65 -5.13 -7.84 3.93
CA ILE A 65 -5.23 -8.21 2.51
C ILE A 65 -4.20 -9.32 2.21
N ASP A 66 -3.00 -9.21 2.77
CA ASP A 66 -1.94 -10.22 2.64
C ASP A 66 -2.35 -11.58 3.25
N PHE A 67 -3.06 -11.56 4.39
CA PHE A 67 -3.57 -12.77 5.05
C PHE A 67 -4.62 -13.51 4.21
N PHE A 68 -5.51 -12.79 3.54
CA PHE A 68 -6.60 -13.39 2.76
C PHE A 68 -6.19 -13.76 1.33
N LEU A 69 -5.42 -12.91 0.65
CA LEU A 69 -5.16 -13.02 -0.81
C LEU A 69 -3.67 -13.06 -1.17
N GLY A 70 -2.75 -13.10 -0.19
CA GLY A 70 -1.31 -12.87 -0.42
C GLY A 70 -0.63 -13.74 -1.49
N ALA A 71 -1.17 -14.92 -1.82
CA ALA A 71 -0.63 -15.78 -2.87
C ALA A 71 -1.18 -15.52 -4.29
N SER A 72 -2.36 -14.91 -4.42
CA SER A 72 -3.05 -14.69 -5.70
C SER A 72 -2.99 -13.24 -6.20
N LEU A 73 -2.56 -12.31 -5.35
CA LEU A 73 -2.44 -10.90 -5.70
C LEU A 73 -1.33 -10.66 -6.72
N LYS A 74 -1.65 -9.87 -7.74
CA LYS A 74 -0.69 -9.35 -8.70
C LYS A 74 -0.66 -7.83 -8.63
N ASP A 75 0.55 -7.29 -8.61
CA ASP A 75 0.82 -5.86 -8.66
C ASP A 75 1.24 -5.45 -10.08
N GLU A 76 0.48 -4.54 -10.69
CA GLU A 76 0.76 -3.98 -12.00
C GLU A 76 0.98 -2.46 -11.90
N VAL A 77 2.19 -1.99 -12.26
CA VAL A 77 2.50 -0.56 -12.30
C VAL A 77 1.97 0.03 -13.60
N LEU A 78 0.95 0.88 -13.52
CA LEU A 78 0.29 1.46 -14.68
C LEU A 78 1.09 2.62 -15.28
N LYS A 79 1.40 3.62 -14.45
CA LYS A 79 2.06 4.85 -14.91
C LYS A 79 2.86 5.49 -13.79
N THR A 80 4.08 5.86 -14.12
CA THR A 80 4.91 6.73 -13.28
C THR A 80 5.03 8.08 -13.97
N MET A 81 4.71 9.17 -13.26
CA MET A 81 4.82 10.53 -13.79
C MET A 81 5.66 11.41 -12.86
N PRO A 82 6.61 12.20 -13.40
CA PRO A 82 7.31 13.22 -12.63
C PRO A 82 6.38 14.42 -12.37
N VAL A 83 6.24 14.82 -11.12
CA VAL A 83 5.51 16.01 -10.67
C VAL A 83 6.51 17.00 -10.10
N GLN A 84 6.59 18.18 -10.70
CA GLN A 84 7.61 19.18 -10.39
C GLN A 84 6.97 20.33 -9.60
N LYS A 85 7.55 20.69 -8.44
CA LYS A 85 7.17 21.87 -7.66
C LYS A 85 8.28 22.90 -7.72
N GLN A 86 7.96 24.11 -8.17
CA GLN A 86 8.91 25.22 -8.13
C GLN A 86 9.09 25.69 -6.68
N THR A 87 10.33 25.86 -6.25
CA THR A 87 10.68 26.41 -4.93
C THR A 87 11.69 27.56 -5.09
N ARG A 88 11.90 28.33 -4.02
CA ARG A 88 12.85 29.47 -4.03
C ARG A 88 14.30 29.05 -4.31
N ALA A 89 14.66 27.81 -3.96
CA ALA A 89 15.98 27.23 -4.18
C ALA A 89 16.06 26.35 -5.44
N GLY A 90 15.12 26.49 -6.38
CA GLY A 90 15.07 25.72 -7.62
C GLY A 90 13.87 24.76 -7.71
N GLN A 91 13.92 23.86 -8.69
CA GLN A 91 12.83 22.94 -8.98
C GLN A 91 12.96 21.65 -8.18
N ARG A 92 11.92 21.27 -7.43
CA ARG A 92 11.88 19.99 -6.69
C ARG A 92 10.94 19.01 -7.39
N THR A 93 11.51 17.94 -7.93
CA THR A 93 10.76 16.87 -8.62
C THR A 93 10.41 15.75 -7.67
N ARG A 94 9.16 15.27 -7.74
CA ARG A 94 8.62 14.06 -7.09
C ARG A 94 8.07 13.12 -8.15
N PHE A 95 7.90 11.86 -7.81
CA PHE A 95 7.23 10.91 -8.68
C PHE A 95 5.86 10.56 -8.10
N LYS A 96 4.85 10.59 -8.96
CA LYS A 96 3.55 9.99 -8.68
C LYS A 96 3.49 8.68 -9.45
N ALA A 97 3.29 7.57 -8.73
CA ALA A 97 3.10 6.26 -9.31
C ALA A 97 1.65 5.82 -9.13
N PHE A 98 1.11 5.18 -10.15
CA PHE A 98 -0.17 4.49 -10.10
C PHE A 98 0.10 3.00 -10.18
N VAL A 99 -0.36 2.27 -9.17
CA VAL A 99 -0.24 0.81 -9.06
C VAL A 99 -1.65 0.28 -8.97
N ALA A 100 -1.95 -0.74 -9.76
CA ALA A 100 -3.17 -1.53 -9.64
C ALA A 100 -2.81 -2.84 -8.95
N ILE A 101 -3.57 -3.20 -7.93
CA ILE A 101 -3.43 -4.46 -7.21
C ILE A 101 -4.69 -5.26 -7.47
N ARG A 102 -4.57 -6.50 -7.96
CA ARG A 102 -5.76 -7.33 -8.21
C ARG A 102 -5.51 -8.80 -8.01
N ASP A 103 -6.56 -9.49 -7.60
CA ASP A 103 -6.71 -10.90 -7.91
C ASP A 103 -7.70 -11.00 -9.09
N TYR A 104 -7.47 -11.94 -9.99
CA TYR A 104 -8.27 -12.04 -11.22
C TYR A 104 -9.68 -12.62 -10.93
N ASN A 105 -10.14 -12.51 -9.68
CA ASN A 105 -11.33 -13.13 -9.11
C ASN A 105 -12.30 -12.10 -8.49
N GLY A 106 -12.20 -10.83 -8.91
CA GLY A 106 -13.18 -9.80 -8.57
C GLY A 106 -12.74 -8.80 -7.49
N HIS A 107 -11.52 -8.90 -6.96
CA HIS A 107 -10.95 -7.88 -6.06
C HIS A 107 -9.91 -7.02 -6.81
N VAL A 108 -10.12 -5.71 -6.81
CA VAL A 108 -9.25 -4.71 -7.47
C VAL A 108 -9.09 -3.50 -6.57
N GLY A 109 -7.85 -3.00 -6.44
CA GLY A 109 -7.45 -1.84 -5.63
C GLY A 109 -6.44 -0.93 -6.31
#